data_AF-A0A542XIC8-F1
#
_entry.id   AF-A0A542XIC8-F1
#
_cell.length_a   1.000
_cell.length_b   1.000
_cell.length_c   1.000
_cell.angle_alpha   90.00
_cell.angle_beta   90.00
_cell.angle_gamma   90.00
#
_symmetry.space_group_name_H-M   'P 1'
#
loop_
_entity.id
_entity.type
_entity.pdbx_description
1 polymer ?
#
loop_
_entity_poly.entity_id
_entity_poly.type
_entity_poly.pdbx_seq_one_letter_code
_entity_poly.pdbx_strand_id
1 'polypeptide(L)'
;MILGIRARLFAQLSDPSVVDRERALFGRIVVVMIGRPTPPSRTEVEARFTAILDGGQSRDEVDRWATRAMQTLEYAEVDETTWWALGMLAGIDLRDGPGGPYLYDDEQVLGWLTEFRERCGVIS
;
A
#
# COMPACT_ATOMS: atom_id res chain seq x y z
N MET A 1 -7.59 -2.71 15.19
CA MET A 1 -7.66 -1.23 15.07
C MET A 1 -7.03 -0.79 13.75
N ILE A 2 -7.70 -1.03 12.61
CA ILE A 2 -7.24 -0.63 11.27
C ILE A 2 -8.17 0.49 10.77
N LEU A 3 -8.32 1.54 11.59
CA LEU A 3 -9.19 2.70 11.31
C LEU A 3 -8.43 4.03 11.39
N GLY A 4 -7.09 4.00 11.47
CA GLY A 4 -6.26 5.19 11.67
C GLY A 4 -5.88 5.95 10.39
N ILE A 5 -5.76 5.26 9.25
CA ILE A 5 -5.22 5.87 8.02
C ILE A 5 -6.30 6.66 7.26
N ARG A 6 -7.58 6.26 7.34
CA ARG A 6 -8.68 6.97 6.64
C ARG A 6 -9.04 8.33 7.28
N ALA A 7 -8.67 8.59 8.53
CA ALA A 7 -9.16 9.76 9.27
C ALA A 7 -8.33 11.05 9.07
N ARG A 8 -7.06 10.95 8.64
CA ARG A 8 -6.17 12.12 8.61
C ARG A 8 -6.30 12.98 7.34
N LEU A 9 -6.92 12.45 6.29
CA LEU A 9 -6.99 13.09 4.97
C LEU A 9 -8.25 13.95 4.76
N PHE A 10 -9.28 13.79 5.59
CA PHE A 10 -10.60 14.40 5.36
C PHE A 10 -10.76 15.84 5.87
N ALA A 11 -9.82 16.35 6.68
CA ALA A 11 -10.00 17.63 7.38
C ALA A 11 -9.55 18.89 6.62
N GLN A 12 -8.92 18.77 5.44
CA GLN A 12 -8.23 19.90 4.79
C GLN A 12 -8.96 20.53 3.58
N LEU A 13 -10.10 20.00 3.12
CA LEU A 13 -10.78 20.51 1.91
C LEU A 13 -12.30 20.62 2.10
N SER A 14 -12.74 21.70 2.75
CA SER A 14 -14.16 22.02 2.92
C SER A 14 -14.48 23.42 2.39
N ASP A 15 -14.55 23.55 1.06
CA ASP A 15 -15.42 24.56 0.41
C ASP A 15 -16.33 23.83 -0.60
N PRO A 16 -17.64 23.71 -0.31
CA PRO A 16 -18.56 22.88 -1.10
C PRO A 16 -19.05 23.53 -2.41
N SER A 17 -18.69 24.77 -2.72
CA SER A 17 -19.26 25.50 -3.88
C SER A 17 -18.47 25.38 -5.20
N VAL A 18 -17.20 24.94 -5.14
CA VAL A 18 -16.32 24.78 -6.32
C VAL A 18 -16.30 23.34 -6.85
N VAL A 19 -16.64 22.37 -6.00
CA VAL A 19 -16.33 20.95 -6.19
C VAL A 19 -17.20 20.26 -7.25
N ASP A 20 -18.44 20.71 -7.47
CA ASP A 20 -19.39 19.94 -8.30
C ASP A 20 -19.28 20.18 -9.81
N ARG A 21 -18.77 21.35 -10.25
CA ARG A 21 -18.69 21.68 -11.69
C ARG A 21 -17.35 21.28 -12.33
N GLU A 22 -16.27 21.20 -11.56
CA GLU A 22 -14.94 20.80 -12.03
C GLU A 22 -14.70 19.29 -11.95
N ARG A 23 -15.36 18.57 -11.03
CA ARG A 23 -15.22 17.10 -10.86
C ARG A 23 -15.56 16.28 -12.10
N ALA A 24 -16.51 16.73 -12.93
CA ALA A 24 -16.93 15.96 -14.11
C ALA A 24 -16.03 16.13 -15.34
N LEU A 25 -15.35 17.27 -15.47
CA LEU A 25 -14.54 17.61 -16.65
C LEU A 25 -13.04 17.36 -16.42
N PHE A 26 -12.51 17.64 -15.23
CA PHE A 26 -11.11 17.31 -14.90
C PHE A 26 -10.89 15.80 -14.73
N GLY A 27 -11.88 15.07 -14.21
CA GLY A 27 -11.80 13.62 -14.06
C GLY A 27 -11.75 12.86 -15.40
N ARG A 28 -12.35 13.39 -16.47
CA ARG A 28 -12.34 12.73 -17.80
C ARG A 28 -11.14 13.11 -18.67
N ILE A 29 -10.55 14.30 -18.49
CA ILE A 29 -9.46 14.77 -19.36
C ILE A 29 -8.09 14.29 -18.83
N VAL A 30 -7.89 14.18 -17.52
CA VAL A 30 -6.61 13.70 -16.94
C VAL A 30 -6.49 12.18 -16.97
N VAL A 31 -7.57 11.44 -16.72
CA VAL A 31 -7.59 9.95 -16.71
C VAL A 31 -7.37 9.34 -18.10
N VAL A 32 -7.62 10.09 -19.18
CA VAL A 32 -7.42 9.61 -20.56
C VAL A 32 -5.96 9.72 -21.01
N MET A 33 -5.13 10.56 -20.38
CA MET A 33 -3.74 10.83 -20.81
C MET A 33 -2.67 10.15 -19.95
N ILE A 34 -3.04 9.60 -18.79
CA ILE A 34 -2.16 8.80 -17.91
C ILE A 34 -2.94 7.54 -17.62
N GLY A 35 -2.50 6.39 -18.15
CA GLY A 35 -3.23 5.12 -18.03
C GLY A 35 -3.67 4.83 -16.59
N ARG A 36 -4.76 4.09 -16.42
CA ARG A 36 -5.27 3.72 -15.08
C ARG A 36 -4.11 3.18 -14.24
N PRO A 37 -3.93 3.68 -13.00
CA PRO A 37 -2.86 3.20 -12.13
C PRO A 37 -2.98 1.69 -11.99
N THR A 38 -1.89 1.00 -12.34
CA THR A 38 -1.85 -0.46 -12.34
C THR A 38 -1.32 -0.93 -11.00
N PRO A 39 -2.04 -1.81 -10.28
CA PRO A 39 -1.53 -2.38 -9.04
C PRO A 39 -0.25 -3.19 -9.27
N PRO A 40 0.69 -3.22 -8.31
CA PRO A 40 1.81 -4.15 -8.35
C PRO A 40 1.31 -5.58 -8.52
N SER A 41 1.99 -6.36 -9.34
CA SER A 41 1.71 -7.79 -9.49
C SER A 41 2.02 -8.53 -8.19
N ARG A 42 1.39 -9.71 -8.01
CA ARG A 42 1.68 -10.58 -6.86
C ARG A 42 3.15 -10.96 -6.78
N THR A 43 3.81 -11.17 -7.91
CA THR A 43 5.25 -11.43 -7.99
C THR A 43 6.08 -10.25 -7.49
N GLU A 44 5.69 -9.01 -7.83
CA GLU A 44 6.38 -7.82 -7.32
C GLU A 44 6.21 -7.68 -5.81
N VAL A 45 5.01 -7.95 -5.28
CA VAL A 45 4.75 -7.92 -3.83
C VAL A 45 5.57 -9.01 -3.11
N GLU A 46 5.56 -10.25 -3.61
CA GLU A 46 6.35 -11.35 -3.06
C GLU A 46 7.86 -11.05 -3.08
N ALA A 47 8.34 -10.43 -4.17
CA ALA A 47 9.74 -10.02 -4.28
C ALA A 47 10.14 -9.02 -3.19
N ARG A 48 9.22 -8.13 -2.75
CA ARG A 48 9.51 -7.20 -1.64
C ARG A 48 9.67 -7.89 -0.30
N PHE A 49 8.79 -8.84 0.02
CA PHE A 49 8.95 -9.66 1.22
C PHE A 49 10.26 -10.44 1.21
N THR A 50 10.57 -11.09 0.09
CA THR A 50 11.80 -11.87 -0.07
C THR A 50 13.05 -10.98 0.07
N ALA A 51 13.04 -9.80 -0.56
CA ALA A 51 14.17 -8.88 -0.50
C ALA A 51 14.42 -8.32 0.91
N ILE A 52 13.40 -8.17 1.76
CA ILE A 52 13.59 -7.82 3.17
C ILE A 52 14.31 -8.97 3.91
N LEU A 53 13.79 -10.19 3.78
CA LEU A 53 14.31 -11.37 4.49
C LEU A 53 15.75 -11.72 4.08
N ASP A 54 16.09 -11.52 2.81
CA ASP A 54 17.43 -11.76 2.29
C ASP A 54 18.39 -10.57 2.52
N GLY A 55 17.90 -9.46 3.09
CA GLY A 55 18.66 -8.23 3.30
C GLY A 55 19.01 -7.47 2.02
N GLY A 56 18.40 -7.83 0.89
CA GLY A 56 18.58 -7.16 -0.41
C GLY A 56 17.90 -5.79 -0.50
N GLN A 57 16.92 -5.53 0.36
CA GLN A 57 16.30 -4.21 0.54
C GLN A 57 16.06 -3.91 2.01
N SER A 58 16.21 -2.64 2.39
CA SER A 58 15.86 -2.19 3.73
C SER A 58 14.33 -2.13 3.91
N ARG A 59 13.88 -2.29 5.15
CA ARG A 59 12.46 -2.15 5.53
C ARG A 59 11.92 -0.77 5.18
N ASP A 60 12.71 0.28 5.40
CA ASP A 60 12.41 1.67 5.04
C ASP A 60 12.21 1.88 3.52
N GLU A 61 13.01 1.25 2.67
CA GLU A 61 12.80 1.31 1.21
C GLU A 61 11.48 0.65 0.80
N VAL A 62 11.17 -0.49 1.39
CA VAL A 62 9.93 -1.23 1.09
C VAL A 62 8.69 -0.53 1.64
N ASP A 63 8.77 0.06 2.83
CA ASP A 63 7.72 0.89 3.43
C ASP A 63 7.32 2.03 2.49
N ARG A 64 8.30 2.81 2.02
CA ARG A 64 8.04 3.94 1.12
C ARG A 64 7.48 3.48 -0.22
N TRP A 65 7.95 2.35 -0.73
CA TRP A 65 7.42 1.75 -1.94
C TRP A 65 5.95 1.37 -1.78
N ALA A 66 5.60 0.66 -0.71
CA ALA A 66 4.23 0.21 -0.43
C ALA A 66 3.30 1.39 -0.18
N THR A 67 3.74 2.37 0.62
CA THR A 67 3.01 3.61 0.89
C THR A 67 2.70 4.38 -0.39
N ARG A 68 3.67 4.51 -1.31
CA ARG A 68 3.46 5.18 -2.61
C ARG A 68 2.50 4.39 -3.49
N ALA A 69 2.62 3.06 -3.52
CA ALA A 69 1.71 2.21 -4.28
C ALA A 69 0.26 2.39 -3.79
N MET A 70 0.03 2.32 -2.47
CA MET A 70 -1.30 2.53 -1.89
C MET A 70 -1.87 3.93 -2.18
N GLN A 71 -1.05 4.98 -2.10
CA GLN A 71 -1.47 6.35 -2.47
C GLN A 71 -1.89 6.46 -3.94
N THR A 72 -1.16 5.79 -4.83
CA THR A 72 -1.44 5.80 -6.28
C THR A 72 -2.71 5.00 -6.61
N LEU A 73 -3.06 4.03 -5.77
CA LEU A 73 -4.18 3.11 -5.96
C LEU A 73 -5.44 3.50 -5.18
N GLU A 74 -5.50 4.70 -4.58
CA GLU A 74 -6.60 5.14 -3.70
C GLU A 74 -8.00 4.92 -4.31
N TYR A 75 -8.12 5.06 -5.64
CA TYR A 75 -9.38 4.89 -6.38
C TYR A 75 -9.32 3.75 -7.42
N ALA A 76 -8.29 2.91 -7.36
CA ALA A 76 -8.13 1.78 -8.25
C ALA A 76 -8.83 0.54 -7.71
N GLU A 77 -9.29 -0.33 -8.60
CA GLU A 77 -9.70 -1.68 -8.23
C GLU A 77 -8.44 -2.53 -8.02
N VAL A 78 -8.26 -3.04 -6.81
CA VAL A 78 -7.12 -3.86 -6.40
C VAL A 78 -7.65 -5.12 -5.74
N ASP A 79 -7.09 -6.27 -6.05
CA ASP A 79 -7.49 -7.50 -5.38
C ASP A 79 -7.14 -7.44 -3.87
N GLU A 80 -8.01 -8.04 -3.06
CA GLU A 80 -7.91 -7.99 -1.60
C GLU A 80 -6.56 -8.49 -1.08
N THR A 81 -6.00 -9.53 -1.72
CA THR A 81 -4.72 -10.13 -1.32
C THR A 81 -3.57 -9.16 -1.54
N THR A 82 -3.49 -8.53 -2.71
CA THR A 82 -2.50 -7.47 -2.99
C THR A 82 -2.67 -6.28 -2.07
N TRP A 83 -3.90 -5.82 -1.84
CA TRP A 83 -4.16 -4.68 -0.96
C TRP A 83 -3.75 -4.95 0.50
N TRP A 84 -4.07 -6.15 1.01
CA TRP A 84 -3.65 -6.59 2.34
C TRP A 84 -2.13 -6.61 2.48
N ALA A 85 -1.43 -7.19 1.50
CA ALA A 85 0.02 -7.29 1.53
C ALA A 85 0.71 -5.93 1.47
N LEU A 86 0.22 -5.02 0.62
CA LEU A 86 0.69 -3.63 0.60
C LEU A 86 0.47 -2.95 1.95
N GLY A 87 -0.63 -3.24 2.64
CA GLY A 87 -0.89 -2.74 3.98
C GLY A 87 0.05 -3.28 5.06
N MET A 88 0.58 -4.50 4.92
CA MET A 88 1.60 -5.04 5.84
C MET A 88 2.98 -4.45 5.56
N LEU A 89 3.32 -4.29 4.28
CA LEU A 89 4.58 -3.67 3.86
C LEU A 89 4.60 -2.17 4.17
N ALA A 90 3.46 -1.49 4.12
CA ALA A 90 3.31 -0.13 4.62
C ALA A 90 3.27 -0.14 6.16
N GLY A 91 4.34 0.34 6.79
CA GLY A 91 4.58 0.29 8.22
C GLY A 91 5.64 -0.73 8.65
N ILE A 92 6.27 -1.44 7.71
CA ILE A 92 7.26 -2.47 8.03
C ILE A 92 8.52 -1.93 8.72
N ASP A 93 8.81 -0.63 8.54
CA ASP A 93 9.94 0.06 9.18
C ASP A 93 9.59 0.68 10.55
N LEU A 94 8.36 0.48 11.05
CA LEU A 94 7.98 1.00 12.37
C LEU A 94 8.78 0.33 13.49
N ARG A 95 9.20 1.14 14.46
CA ARG A 95 10.03 0.74 15.61
C ARG A 95 9.33 1.04 16.93
N ASP A 96 9.70 0.30 17.97
CA ASP A 96 9.31 0.58 19.35
C ASP A 96 10.10 1.78 19.91
N GLY A 97 9.82 2.95 19.35
CA GLY A 97 10.49 4.22 19.68
C GLY A 97 11.78 4.49 18.89
N PRO A 98 12.39 5.68 19.08
CA PRO A 98 13.60 6.08 18.35
C PRO A 98 14.78 5.14 18.65
N GLY A 99 15.30 4.49 17.61
CA GLY A 99 16.40 3.53 17.74
C GLY A 99 16.03 2.18 18.37
N GLY A 100 14.75 1.97 18.69
CA GLY A 100 14.24 0.70 19.20
C GLY A 100 14.24 -0.40 18.12
N PRO A 101 13.97 -1.66 18.52
CA PRO A 101 13.79 -2.75 17.57
C PRO A 101 12.59 -2.46 16.65
N TYR A 102 12.55 -3.15 15.52
CA TYR A 102 11.36 -3.16 14.67
C TYR A 102 10.17 -3.74 15.44
N LEU A 103 8.99 -3.18 15.21
CA LEU A 103 7.73 -3.73 15.76
C LEU A 103 7.44 -5.13 15.22
N TYR A 104 8.03 -5.45 14.06
CA TYR A 104 7.86 -6.72 13.38
C TYR A 104 9.24 -7.34 13.13
N ASP A 105 9.51 -8.53 13.66
CA ASP A 105 10.76 -9.24 13.40
C ASP A 105 10.74 -9.99 12.05
N ASP A 106 11.82 -10.68 11.70
CA ASP A 106 11.91 -11.41 10.43
C ASP A 106 11.03 -12.66 10.41
N GLU A 107 10.75 -13.28 11.57
CA GLU A 107 9.84 -14.43 11.67
C GLU A 107 8.40 -14.01 11.35
N GLN A 108 7.97 -12.86 11.86
CA GLN A 108 6.67 -12.27 11.53
C GLN A 108 6.56 -11.92 10.04
N VAL A 109 7.62 -11.37 9.45
CA VAL A 109 7.66 -11.07 8.01
C VAL A 109 7.58 -12.35 7.17
N LEU A 110 8.28 -13.41 7.57
CA LEU A 110 8.19 -14.72 6.92
C LEU A 110 6.78 -15.33 7.05
N GLY A 111 6.14 -15.16 8.21
CA GLY A 111 4.75 -15.55 8.44
C GLY A 111 3.80 -14.86 7.45
N TRP A 112 3.94 -13.55 7.26
CA TRP A 112 3.14 -12.80 6.28
C TRP A 112 3.42 -13.20 4.84
N LEU A 113 4.68 -13.48 4.48
CA LEU A 113 5.02 -14.00 3.16
C LEU A 113 4.37 -15.36 2.90
N THR A 114 4.35 -16.24 3.91
CA THR A 114 3.71 -17.55 3.81
C THR A 114 2.20 -17.40 3.62
N GLU A 115 1.56 -16.58 4.45
CA GLU A 115 0.14 -16.27 4.33
C GLU A 115 -0.20 -15.61 2.98
N PHE A 116 0.66 -14.71 2.47
CA PHE A 116 0.51 -14.11 1.15
C PHE A 116 0.48 -15.17 0.05
N ARG A 117 1.43 -16.12 0.07
CA ARG A 117 1.50 -17.22 -0.90
C ARG A 117 0.28 -18.11 -0.84
N GLU A 118 -0.21 -18.44 0.37
CA GLU A 118 -1.43 -19.21 0.56
C GLU A 118 -2.64 -18.48 -0.03
N ARG A 119 -2.86 -17.22 0.32
CA ARG A 119 -3.93 -16.37 -0.24
C ARG A 119 -3.85 -16.26 -1.77
N CYS A 120 -2.64 -16.23 -2.34
CA CYS A 120 -2.44 -16.24 -3.78
C CYS A 120 -2.83 -17.57 -4.44
N GLY A 121 -2.62 -18.69 -3.75
CA GLY A 121 -2.98 -20.04 -4.20
C GLY A 121 -4.44 -20.43 -3.97
N VAL A 122 -5.18 -19.67 -3.15
CA VAL A 122 -6.58 -19.95 -2.79
C VAL A 122 -7.60 -19.47 -3.86
N ILE A 123 -7.16 -19.00 -5.04
CA ILE A 123 -8.08 -18.59 -6.12
C ILE A 123 -8.02 -19.57 -7.30
N SER A 124 -8.94 -20.54 -7.29
CA SER A 124 -9.62 -21.09 -8.48
C SER A 124 -11.02 -20.51 -8.56
#